data_AF-A0A535FNZ1-F1
#
_entry.id   AF-A0A535FNZ1-F1
#
_cell.length_a   1.000
_cell.length_b   1.000
_cell.length_c   1.000
_cell.angle_alpha   90.00
_cell.angle_beta   90.00
_cell.angle_gamma   90.00
#
_symmetry.space_group_name_H-M   'P 1'
#
loop_
_entity.id
_entity.type
_entity.pdbx_description
1 polymer ?
#
loop_
_entity_poly.entity_id
_entity_poly.type
_entity_poly.pdbx_seq_one_letter_code
_entity_poly.pdbx_strand_id
1 'polypeptide(L)'
;VTLKLVAQYGDACNVSGDLKTLEHKFAVLKQHCESVGRNYESIYRTTGSFCSIAESDEAALALVPDFFKPRLGDSSLVGSPATIRQRIAALEALGVQEINMDLPSATDLTPLYRFAQEFIA
;
A
#
# COMPACT_ATOMS: atom_id res chain seq x y z
N VAL A 1 -11.37 14.87 -10.19
CA VAL A 1 -10.46 16.04 -10.42
C VAL A 1 -9.04 15.81 -9.93
N THR A 2 -8.80 15.14 -8.80
CA THR A 2 -7.45 14.95 -8.22
C THR A 2 -6.45 14.28 -9.15
N LEU A 3 -6.78 13.11 -9.73
CA LEU A 3 -5.84 12.40 -10.62
C LEU A 3 -5.54 13.14 -11.92
N LYS A 4 -6.45 14.02 -12.37
CA LYS A 4 -6.20 14.90 -13.52
C LYS A 4 -5.10 15.91 -13.21
N LEU A 5 -5.10 16.49 -12.00
CA LEU A 5 -4.04 17.40 -11.56
C LEU A 5 -2.72 16.66 -11.37
N VAL A 6 -2.74 15.44 -10.84
CA VAL A 6 -1.55 14.59 -10.76
C VAL A 6 -0.96 14.34 -12.15
N ALA A 7 -1.79 13.99 -13.13
CA ALA A 7 -1.33 13.84 -14.51
C ALA A 7 -0.69 15.12 -15.07
N GLN A 8 -1.24 16.30 -14.75
CA GLN A 8 -0.71 17.58 -15.25
C GLN A 8 0.56 18.04 -14.55
N TYR A 9 0.71 17.76 -13.24
CA TYR A 9 1.69 18.45 -12.40
C TYR A 9 2.44 17.59 -11.39
N GLY A 10 1.95 16.39 -11.05
CA GLY A 10 2.48 15.61 -9.94
C GLY A 10 3.63 14.69 -10.35
N ASP A 11 4.72 14.66 -9.60
CA ASP A 11 5.82 13.69 -9.79
C ASP A 11 5.56 12.35 -9.10
N ALA A 12 4.67 12.36 -8.12
CA ALA A 12 4.22 11.17 -7.42
C ALA A 12 2.71 11.24 -7.12
N CYS A 13 2.12 10.08 -6.81
CA CYS A 13 0.77 9.97 -6.28
C CYS A 13 0.74 8.99 -5.11
N ASN A 14 -0.10 9.30 -4.13
CA ASN A 14 -0.47 8.36 -3.07
C ASN A 14 -1.96 8.09 -3.19
N VAL A 15 -2.31 6.81 -3.40
CA VAL A 15 -3.70 6.38 -3.53
C VAL A 15 -3.98 5.26 -2.53
N SER A 16 -5.16 5.26 -1.93
CA SER A 16 -5.59 4.25 -0.95
C SER A 16 -6.84 3.52 -1.44
N GLY A 17 -7.06 2.30 -0.96
CA GLY A 17 -8.23 1.48 -1.28
C GLY A 17 -7.89 -0.01 -1.30
N ASP A 18 -8.88 -0.84 -1.58
CA ASP A 18 -8.68 -2.24 -1.93
C ASP A 18 -7.95 -2.38 -3.28
N LEU A 19 -7.49 -3.59 -3.62
CA LEU A 19 -6.72 -3.85 -4.85
C LEU A 19 -7.49 -3.39 -6.10
N LYS A 20 -8.81 -3.65 -6.15
CA LYS A 20 -9.67 -3.23 -7.27
C LYS A 20 -9.74 -1.70 -7.40
N THR A 21 -9.81 -0.99 -6.28
CA THR A 21 -9.82 0.48 -6.25
C THR A 21 -8.49 1.05 -6.71
N LEU A 22 -7.37 0.44 -6.30
CA LEU A 22 -6.03 0.85 -6.73
C LEU A 22 -5.87 0.66 -8.24
N GLU A 23 -6.23 -0.51 -8.77
CA GLU A 23 -6.22 -0.80 -10.21
C GLU A 23 -7.04 0.23 -11.00
N HIS A 24 -8.28 0.49 -10.57
CA HIS A 24 -9.15 1.47 -11.21
C HIS A 24 -8.54 2.88 -11.20
N LYS A 25 -7.98 3.32 -10.07
CA LYS A 25 -7.36 4.65 -9.95
C LYS A 25 -6.14 4.78 -10.84
N PHE A 26 -5.30 3.75 -10.95
CA PHE A 26 -4.15 3.76 -11.86
C PHE A 26 -4.56 3.76 -13.33
N ALA A 27 -5.62 3.03 -13.69
CA ALA A 27 -6.19 3.10 -15.05
C ALA A 27 -6.70 4.52 -15.38
N VAL A 28 -7.40 5.18 -14.45
CA VAL A 28 -7.86 6.58 -14.62
C VAL A 28 -6.68 7.54 -14.73
N LEU A 29 -5.64 7.38 -13.90
CA LEU A 29 -4.44 8.21 -13.97
C LEU A 29 -3.74 8.05 -15.33
N LYS A 30 -3.63 6.82 -15.83
CA LYS A 30 -3.08 6.54 -17.16
C LYS A 30 -3.86 7.25 -18.27
N GLN A 31 -5.19 7.16 -18.25
CA GLN A 31 -6.05 7.88 -19.21
C GLN A 31 -5.86 9.40 -19.14
N HIS A 32 -5.68 9.96 -17.95
CA HIS A 32 -5.40 11.38 -17.79
C HIS A 32 -4.02 11.77 -18.33
N CYS A 33 -2.99 10.94 -18.14
CA CYS A 33 -1.66 11.15 -18.70
C CYS A 33 -1.71 11.15 -20.23
N GLU A 34 -2.41 10.19 -20.84
CA GLU A 34 -2.63 10.13 -22.28
C GLU A 34 -3.33 11.41 -22.80
N SER A 35 -4.35 11.88 -22.08
CA SER A 35 -5.11 13.09 -22.46
C SER A 35 -4.28 14.38 -22.45
N VAL A 36 -3.20 14.44 -21.66
CA VAL A 36 -2.33 15.63 -21.54
C VAL A 36 -0.95 15.42 -22.18
N GLY A 37 -0.73 14.29 -22.87
CA GLY A 37 0.53 13.98 -23.54
C GLY A 37 1.70 13.71 -22.60
N ARG A 38 1.44 13.20 -21.39
CA ARG A 38 2.49 12.87 -20.39
C ARG A 38 2.77 11.37 -20.34
N ASN A 39 4.05 11.02 -20.13
CA ASN A 39 4.44 9.64 -19.82
C ASN A 39 3.91 9.23 -18.42
N TYR A 40 3.00 8.26 -18.37
CA TYR A 40 2.47 7.69 -17.12
C TYR A 40 3.57 7.14 -16.20
N GLU A 41 4.62 6.55 -16.76
CA GLU A 41 5.73 5.99 -15.97
C GLU A 41 6.63 7.06 -15.33
N SER A 42 6.45 8.35 -15.66
CA SER A 42 7.13 9.44 -14.96
C SER A 42 6.54 9.76 -13.58
N ILE A 43 5.39 9.17 -13.22
CA ILE A 43 4.72 9.42 -11.95
C ILE A 43 4.97 8.23 -11.02
N TYR A 44 5.64 8.50 -9.89
CA TYR A 44 5.89 7.52 -8.84
C TYR A 44 4.61 7.20 -8.06
N ARG A 45 4.25 5.93 -7.93
CA ARG A 45 2.96 5.50 -7.37
C ARG A 45 3.17 4.81 -6.04
N THR A 46 2.50 5.35 -5.04
CA THR A 46 2.60 4.88 -3.65
C THR A 46 1.20 4.55 -3.12
N THR A 47 1.13 3.69 -2.11
CA THR A 47 -0.11 3.41 -1.37
C THR A 47 0.13 3.45 0.13
N GLY A 48 -0.91 3.77 0.89
CA GLY A 48 -0.90 3.60 2.34
C GLY A 48 -1.39 2.20 2.71
N SER A 49 -0.72 1.56 3.66
CA SER A 49 -1.14 0.26 4.18
C SER A 49 -0.87 0.13 5.67
N PHE A 50 -1.84 -0.42 6.40
CA PHE A 50 -1.62 -0.80 7.78
C PHE A 50 -0.85 -2.11 7.85
N CYS A 51 0.23 -2.13 8.60
CA CYS A 51 1.12 -3.27 8.72
C CYS A 51 1.09 -3.84 10.13
N SER A 52 0.75 -5.13 10.26
CA SER A 52 0.85 -5.90 11.49
C SER A 52 1.44 -7.26 11.14
N ILE A 53 2.61 -7.57 11.68
CA ILE A 53 3.37 -8.78 11.37
C ILE A 53 3.52 -9.65 12.62
N ALA A 54 3.20 -10.94 12.48
CA ALA A 54 3.38 -11.95 13.52
C ALA A 54 3.72 -13.30 12.87
N GLU A 55 3.88 -14.38 13.66
CA GLU A 55 4.17 -15.72 13.12
C GLU A 55 3.01 -16.31 12.30
N SER A 56 1.77 -15.91 12.61
CA SER A 56 0.56 -16.37 11.93
C SER A 56 -0.40 -15.21 11.64
N ASP A 57 -1.35 -15.44 10.74
CA ASP A 57 -2.34 -14.44 10.35
C ASP A 57 -3.27 -14.08 11.50
N GLU A 58 -3.64 -15.06 12.32
CA GLU A 58 -4.49 -14.88 13.50
C GLU A 58 -3.76 -14.03 14.56
N ALA A 59 -2.48 -14.31 14.79
CA ALA A 59 -1.66 -13.54 15.73
C ALA A 59 -1.50 -12.09 15.26
N ALA A 60 -1.26 -11.87 13.97
CA ALA A 60 -1.14 -10.55 13.39
C ALA A 60 -2.45 -9.76 13.50
N LEU A 61 -3.59 -10.41 13.27
CA LEU A 61 -4.92 -9.82 13.38
C LEU A 61 -5.27 -9.45 14.84
N ALA A 62 -4.83 -10.25 15.81
CA ALA A 62 -5.05 -9.99 17.23
C ALA A 62 -4.34 -8.70 17.72
N LEU A 63 -3.22 -8.33 17.09
CA LEU A 63 -2.48 -7.10 17.40
C LEU A 63 -3.11 -5.84 16.79
N VAL A 64 -4.07 -5.98 15.87
CA VAL A 64 -4.74 -4.83 15.24
C VAL A 64 -5.70 -4.18 16.24
N PRO A 65 -5.64 -2.85 16.46
CA PRO A 65 -6.61 -2.16 17.28
C PRO A 65 -8.05 -2.34 16.75
N ASP A 66 -9.02 -2.56 17.65
CA ASP A 66 -10.40 -2.87 17.25
C ASP A 66 -11.04 -1.80 16.36
N PHE A 67 -10.74 -0.53 16.60
CA PHE A 67 -11.24 0.57 15.77
C PHE A 67 -10.69 0.54 14.33
N PHE A 68 -9.59 -0.17 14.10
CA PHE A 68 -8.93 -0.27 12.81
C PHE A 68 -9.33 -1.54 12.04
N LYS A 69 -9.73 -2.62 12.72
CA LYS A 69 -10.15 -3.88 12.09
C LYS A 69 -11.18 -3.72 10.94
N PRO A 70 -12.22 -2.87 11.04
CA PRO A 70 -13.19 -2.67 9.96
C PRO A 70 -12.61 -2.02 8.70
N ARG A 71 -11.42 -1.42 8.79
CA ARG A 71 -10.72 -0.76 7.68
C ARG A 71 -9.72 -1.67 6.97
N LEU A 72 -9.50 -2.88 7.51
CA LEU A 72 -8.62 -3.84 6.86
C LEU A 72 -9.22 -4.30 5.54
N GLY A 73 -8.34 -4.51 4.56
CA GLY A 73 -8.68 -5.01 3.25
C GLY A 73 -7.55 -5.84 2.66
N ASP A 74 -7.72 -6.23 1.40
CA ASP A 74 -6.72 -6.99 0.63
C ASP A 74 -5.40 -6.22 0.39
N SER A 75 -5.41 -4.89 0.52
CA SER A 75 -4.23 -4.03 0.47
C SER A 75 -3.51 -3.83 1.80
N SER A 76 -4.10 -4.27 2.93
CA SER A 76 -3.48 -4.18 4.26
C SER A 76 -2.34 -5.20 4.40
N LEU A 77 -1.24 -4.88 5.08
CA LEU A 77 -0.13 -5.82 5.34
C LEU A 77 -0.29 -6.48 6.72
N VAL A 78 -1.37 -7.24 6.91
CA VAL A 78 -1.66 -7.93 8.18
C VAL A 78 -1.54 -9.44 7.98
N GLY A 79 -0.52 -10.05 8.58
CA GLY A 79 -0.36 -11.50 8.53
C GLY A 79 1.02 -12.02 8.92
N SER A 80 1.24 -13.29 8.62
CA SER A 80 2.55 -13.93 8.59
C SER A 80 3.47 -13.28 7.53
N PRO A 81 4.80 -13.48 7.60
CA PRO A 81 5.71 -13.01 6.55
C PRO A 81 5.33 -13.52 5.15
N ALA A 82 4.85 -14.76 5.05
CA ALA A 82 4.40 -15.34 3.78
C ALA A 82 3.17 -14.60 3.22
N THR A 83 2.17 -14.34 4.07
CA THR A 83 0.97 -13.57 3.70
C THR A 83 1.34 -12.15 3.27
N ILE A 84 2.23 -11.48 4.01
CA ILE A 84 2.68 -10.12 3.66
C ILE A 84 3.41 -10.12 2.31
N ARG A 85 4.30 -11.09 2.03
CA ARG A 85 4.96 -11.21 0.71
C ARG A 85 3.94 -11.34 -0.42
N GLN A 86 2.89 -12.16 -0.24
CA GLN A 86 1.83 -12.30 -1.23
C GLN A 86 1.09 -10.98 -1.49
N ARG A 87 0.80 -10.22 -0.43
CA ARG A 87 0.10 -8.94 -0.56
C ARG A 87 0.98 -7.85 -1.19
N ILE A 88 2.27 -7.81 -0.85
CA ILE A 88 3.23 -6.92 -1.51
C ILE A 88 3.30 -7.25 -3.01
N ALA A 89 3.44 -8.52 -3.38
CA ALA A 89 3.48 -8.93 -4.79
C ALA A 89 2.19 -8.54 -5.55
N ALA A 90 1.03 -8.62 -4.90
CA ALA A 90 -0.23 -8.16 -5.49
C ALA A 90 -0.24 -6.64 -5.73
N LEU A 91 0.29 -5.84 -4.80
CA LEU A 91 0.42 -4.39 -4.96
C LEU A 91 1.43 -4.02 -6.06
N GLU A 92 2.58 -4.70 -6.11
CA GLU A 92 3.59 -4.53 -7.15
C GLU A 92 3.03 -4.85 -8.55
N ALA A 93 2.22 -5.90 -8.68
CA ALA A 93 1.57 -6.27 -9.93
C ALA A 93 0.60 -5.19 -10.45
N LEU A 94 0.04 -4.36 -9.57
CA LEU A 94 -0.75 -3.18 -9.94
C LEU A 94 0.10 -1.96 -10.31
N GLY A 95 1.41 -2.04 -10.14
CA GLY A 95 2.36 -0.96 -10.43
C GLY A 95 2.59 0.00 -9.27
N VAL A 96 2.30 -0.40 -8.03
CA VAL A 96 2.75 0.31 -6.81
C VAL A 96 4.26 0.14 -6.67
N GLN A 97 4.99 1.23 -6.41
CA GLN A 97 6.44 1.21 -6.18
C GLN A 97 6.85 1.42 -4.72
N GLU A 98 5.97 2.00 -3.89
CA GLU A 98 6.26 2.25 -2.47
C GLU A 98 5.01 2.07 -1.62
N ILE A 99 5.19 1.52 -0.42
CA ILE A 99 4.14 1.35 0.57
C ILE A 99 4.48 2.19 1.80
N ASN A 100 3.63 3.19 2.09
CA ASN A 100 3.65 3.95 3.33
C ASN A 100 2.95 3.13 4.41
N MET A 101 3.71 2.70 5.42
CA MET A 101 3.21 1.77 6.44
C MET A 101 2.76 2.49 7.71
N ASP A 102 1.52 2.23 8.12
CA ASP A 102 1.03 2.54 9.46
C ASP A 102 1.23 1.31 10.35
N LEU A 103 1.84 1.49 11.53
CA LEU A 103 2.08 0.41 12.49
C LEU A 103 1.09 0.47 13.66
N PRO A 104 0.88 -0.64 14.40
CA PRO A 104 -0.13 -0.70 15.46
C PRO A 104 0.18 0.22 16.65
N SER A 105 1.45 0.58 16.83
CA SER A 105 1.92 1.43 17.92
C SER A 105 2.96 2.43 17.44
N ALA A 106 2.86 3.67 17.92
CA ALA A 106 3.85 4.72 17.68
C ALA A 106 5.05 4.65 18.66
N THR A 107 4.92 3.92 19.76
CA THR A 107 5.93 3.84 20.83
C THR A 107 6.61 2.48 20.91
N ASP A 108 6.00 1.44 20.34
CA ASP A 108 6.60 0.13 20.21
C ASP A 108 7.13 -0.07 18.79
N LEU A 109 8.46 -0.07 18.66
CA LEU A 109 9.16 -0.25 17.38
C LEU A 109 9.44 -1.73 17.06
N THR A 110 9.04 -2.67 17.93
CA THR A 110 9.26 -4.11 17.70
C THR A 110 8.69 -4.57 16.35
N PRO A 111 7.47 -4.16 15.93
CA PRO A 111 6.94 -4.52 14.61
C PRO A 111 7.76 -3.95 13.46
N LEU A 112 8.31 -2.73 13.60
CA LEU A 112 9.17 -2.11 12.60
C LEU A 112 10.46 -2.91 12.41
N TYR A 113 11.14 -3.25 13.51
CA TYR A 113 12.38 -4.04 13.44
C TYR A 113 12.14 -5.43 12.88
N ARG A 114 11.06 -6.09 13.29
CA ARG A 114 10.67 -7.38 12.74
C ARG A 114 10.41 -7.32 11.24
N PHE A 115 9.67 -6.32 10.76
CA PHE A 115 9.46 -6.12 9.33
C PHE A 115 10.79 -5.90 8.60
N ALA A 116 11.66 -5.03 9.11
CA ALA A 116 12.95 -4.75 8.49
C ALA A 116 13.83 -6.01 8.38
N GLN A 117 13.87 -6.85 9.42
CA GLN A 117 14.63 -8.11 9.42
C GLN A 117 14.12 -9.11 8.39
N GLU A 118 12.81 -9.17 8.16
CA GLU A 118 12.20 -10.13 7.23
C GLU A 118 12.27 -9.67 5.76
N PHE A 119 12.23 -8.36 5.50
CA PHE A 119 11.98 -7.82 4.14
C PHE A 119 13.09 -6.93 3.58
N ILE A 120 14.02 -6.43 4.41
CA ILE A 120 15.03 -5.44 4.01
C ILE A 120 16.46 -5.98 4.19
N ALA A 121 16.67 -6.87 5.15
CA ALA A 121 17.98 -7.43 5.49
C ALA A 121 18.46 -8.51 4.50
#